data_AF-A0A7R9QP90-F1
#
_entry.id   AF-A0A7R9QP90-F1
#
_cell.length_a   1.000
_cell.length_b   1.000
_cell.length_c   1.000
_cell.angle_alpha   90.00
_cell.angle_beta   90.00
_cell.angle_gamma   90.00
#
_symmetry.space_group_name_H-M   'P 1'
#
loop_
_entity.id
_entity.type
_entity.pdbx_description
1 polymer ?
#
loop_
_entity_poly.entity_id
_entity_poly.type
_entity_poly.pdbx_seq_one_letter_code
_entity_poly.pdbx_strand_id
1 'polypeptide(L)'
;FADELKARESAVDILINNAGIYQCPEWETTDGFEMQFGTNHLGPFLLTLTLLPLLQSAPVARIVNVASGYHEIGKIHFDNINLKNGAYDPEKAYCQSKLAMVLCTREMARRLGTESNVKCYALNPG
;
A
#
# COMPACT_ATOMS: atom_id res chain seq x y z
N PHE A 1 -10.20 13.60 4.27
CA PHE A 1 -10.05 12.33 5.00
C PHE A 1 -8.95 12.35 6.06
N ALA A 2 -7.65 12.22 5.72
CA ALA A 2 -6.61 12.05 6.74
C ALA A 2 -6.52 13.23 7.73
N ASP A 3 -6.67 14.46 7.24
CA ASP A 3 -6.72 15.65 8.10
C ASP A 3 -7.93 15.69 9.02
N GLU A 4 -9.10 15.26 8.52
CA GLU A 4 -10.32 15.15 9.34
C GLU A 4 -10.15 14.08 10.43
N LEU A 5 -9.51 12.96 10.12
CA LEU A 5 -9.23 11.91 11.10
C LEU A 5 -8.25 12.40 12.18
N LYS A 6 -7.18 13.10 11.77
CA LYS A 6 -6.23 13.75 12.70
C LYS A 6 -6.87 14.83 13.56
N ALA A 7 -7.93 15.48 13.08
CA ALA A 7 -8.66 16.47 13.86
C ALA A 7 -9.63 15.84 14.88
N ARG A 8 -10.13 14.63 14.63
CA ARG A 8 -11.17 13.98 15.45
C ARG A 8 -10.61 12.97 16.45
N GLU A 9 -9.60 12.21 16.06
CA GLU A 9 -9.08 11.10 16.86
C GLU A 9 -7.71 11.46 17.45
N SER A 10 -7.46 11.04 18.69
CA SER A 10 -6.15 11.23 19.33
C SER A 10 -5.14 10.12 19.00
N ALA A 11 -5.63 8.96 18.55
CA ALA A 11 -4.81 7.79 18.22
C ALA A 11 -5.53 6.87 17.23
N VAL A 12 -4.77 6.03 16.53
CA VAL A 12 -5.30 4.94 15.69
C VAL A 12 -4.61 3.65 16.10
N ASP A 13 -5.36 2.67 16.61
CA ASP A 13 -4.77 1.38 17.02
C ASP A 13 -4.50 0.47 15.81
N ILE A 14 -5.37 0.51 14.80
CA ILE A 14 -5.26 -0.39 13.64
C ILE A 14 -5.61 0.36 12.35
N LEU A 15 -4.69 0.31 11.38
CA LEU A 15 -4.92 0.70 10.00
C LEU A 15 -4.92 -0.53 9.11
N ILE A 16 -6.02 -0.78 8.41
CA ILE A 16 -6.13 -1.89 7.45
C ILE A 16 -6.26 -1.31 6.04
N ASN A 17 -5.20 -1.43 5.26
CA ASN A 17 -5.17 -1.08 3.86
C ASN A 17 -5.74 -2.25 3.03
N ASN A 18 -7.07 -2.34 2.99
CA ASN A 18 -7.80 -3.40 2.31
C ASN A 18 -8.28 -3.03 0.89
N ALA A 19 -8.53 -1.75 0.64
CA ALA A 19 -9.06 -1.31 -0.65
C ALA A 19 -8.13 -1.75 -1.80
N GLY A 20 -8.73 -2.26 -2.88
CA GLY A 20 -7.99 -2.65 -4.06
C GLY A 20 -8.89 -2.93 -5.26
N ILE A 21 -8.31 -2.86 -6.44
CA ILE A 21 -8.91 -3.13 -7.74
C ILE A 21 -8.08 -4.16 -8.50
N TYR A 22 -8.71 -4.86 -9.43
CA TYR A 22 -8.12 -5.98 -10.17
C TYR A 22 -8.65 -6.00 -11.60
N GLN A 23 -7.78 -6.32 -12.56
CA GLN A 23 -8.12 -6.47 -13.99
C GLN A 23 -8.83 -5.26 -14.60
N CYS A 24 -8.39 -4.05 -14.24
CA CYS A 24 -8.93 -2.84 -14.84
C CYS A 24 -8.41 -2.64 -16.27
N PRO A 25 -9.16 -1.92 -17.13
CA PRO A 25 -8.61 -1.37 -18.36
C PRO A 25 -7.40 -0.46 -18.08
N GLU A 26 -6.63 -0.12 -19.12
CA GLU A 26 -5.53 0.83 -19.01
C GLU A 26 -6.08 2.22 -18.64
N TRP A 27 -5.93 2.57 -17.36
CA TRP A 27 -6.37 3.83 -16.77
C TRP A 27 -5.23 4.47 -15.99
N GLU A 28 -5.31 5.79 -15.85
CA GLU A 28 -4.41 6.56 -15.01
C GLU A 28 -5.18 7.23 -13.87
N THR A 29 -4.56 7.31 -12.69
CA THR A 29 -5.04 8.18 -11.61
C THR A 29 -4.93 9.64 -12.02
N THR A 30 -5.58 10.54 -11.27
CA THR A 30 -5.45 11.99 -11.47
C THR A 30 -4.01 12.50 -11.37
N ASP A 31 -3.14 11.76 -10.68
CA ASP A 31 -1.71 12.07 -10.50
C ASP A 31 -0.82 11.42 -11.58
N GLY A 32 -1.40 10.74 -12.57
CA GLY A 32 -0.68 10.14 -13.70
C GLY A 32 -0.02 8.79 -13.41
N PHE A 33 -0.47 8.08 -12.38
CA PHE A 33 -0.02 6.72 -12.08
C PHE A 33 -0.92 5.67 -12.74
N GLU A 34 -0.36 4.53 -13.12
CA GLU A 34 -1.17 3.37 -13.53
C GLU A 34 -2.20 3.03 -12.42
N MET A 35 -3.45 2.83 -12.80
CA MET A 35 -4.59 2.83 -11.88
C MET A 35 -4.50 1.77 -10.78
N GLN A 36 -4.13 0.53 -11.09
CA GLN A 36 -4.01 -0.55 -10.10
C GLN A 36 -2.84 -0.30 -9.15
N PHE A 37 -1.69 0.15 -9.65
CA PHE A 37 -0.53 0.52 -8.84
C PHE A 37 -0.83 1.74 -7.95
N GLY A 38 -1.46 2.76 -8.51
CA GLY A 38 -1.88 3.96 -7.79
C GLY A 38 -2.87 3.64 -6.66
N THR A 39 -3.92 2.87 -6.97
CA THR A 39 -5.00 2.55 -6.03
C THR A 39 -4.57 1.54 -4.98
N ASN A 40 -3.92 0.44 -5.38
CA ASN A 40 -3.61 -0.66 -4.48
C ASN A 40 -2.37 -0.39 -3.63
N HIS A 41 -1.42 0.41 -4.14
CA HIS A 41 -0.13 0.60 -3.50
C HIS A 41 0.14 2.05 -3.10
N LEU A 42 0.20 2.99 -4.04
CA LEU A 42 0.68 4.36 -3.75
C LEU A 42 -0.26 5.14 -2.83
N GLY A 43 -1.58 5.07 -3.06
CA GLY A 43 -2.58 5.72 -2.21
C GLY A 43 -2.52 5.22 -0.76
N PRO A 44 -2.65 3.91 -0.50
CA PRO A 44 -2.52 3.34 0.84
C PRO A 44 -1.15 3.59 1.49
N PHE A 45 -0.07 3.58 0.71
CA PHE A 45 1.27 3.91 1.20
C PHE A 45 1.33 5.36 1.72
N LEU A 46 0.85 6.33 0.93
CA LEU A 46 0.79 7.73 1.34
C LEU A 46 -0.14 7.94 2.54
N LEU A 47 -1.30 7.29 2.55
CA LEU A 47 -2.23 7.34 3.69
C LEU A 47 -1.56 6.84 4.98
N THR A 48 -0.83 5.73 4.89
CA THR A 48 -0.09 5.15 6.03
C THR A 48 0.95 6.13 6.57
N LEU A 49 1.74 6.76 5.69
CA LEU A 49 2.71 7.77 6.11
C LEU A 49 2.04 8.99 6.76
N THR A 50 0.91 9.41 6.21
CA THR A 50 0.16 10.57 6.70
C THR A 50 -0.47 10.31 8.09
N LEU A 51 -0.91 9.08 8.35
CA LEU A 51 -1.51 8.66 9.61
C LEU A 51 -0.49 8.10 10.62
N LEU A 52 0.79 7.99 10.25
CA LEU A 52 1.84 7.46 11.12
C LEU A 52 1.92 8.16 12.49
N PRO A 53 1.78 9.50 12.62
CA PRO A 53 1.77 10.16 13.92
C PRO A 53 0.62 9.71 14.84
N LEU A 54 -0.58 9.45 14.28
CA LEU A 54 -1.72 8.94 15.05
C LEU A 54 -1.50 7.48 15.47
N LEU A 55 -0.92 6.67 14.60
CA LEU A 55 -0.55 5.28 14.91
C LEU A 55 0.50 5.24 16.03
N GLN A 56 1.48 6.14 16.01
CA GLN A 56 2.50 6.27 17.06
C GLN A 56 1.93 6.77 18.39
N SER A 57 0.79 7.45 18.37
CA SER A 57 0.11 7.94 19.58
C SER A 57 -0.67 6.85 20.33
N ALA A 58 -0.95 5.71 19.69
CA ALA A 58 -1.58 4.56 20.34
C ALA A 58 -0.57 3.80 21.21
N PRO A 59 -0.98 3.16 22.34
CA PRO A 59 -0.09 2.32 23.14
C PRO A 59 0.57 1.18 22.34
N VAL A 60 -0.20 0.56 21.44
CA VAL A 60 0.27 -0.47 20.49
C VAL A 60 -0.53 -0.30 19.20
N ALA A 61 0.14 -0.17 18.05
CA ALA A 61 -0.52 -0.01 16.77
C ALA A 61 -0.12 -1.04 15.73
N ARG A 62 -1.03 -1.33 14.79
CA ARG A 62 -0.79 -2.26 13.68
C ARG A 62 -1.22 -1.65 12.36
N ILE A 63 -0.35 -1.77 11.36
CA ILE A 63 -0.65 -1.52 9.95
C ILE A 63 -0.76 -2.89 9.27
N VAL A 64 -1.85 -3.13 8.54
CA VAL A 64 -2.08 -4.37 7.82
C VAL A 64 -2.37 -4.05 6.36
N ASN A 65 -1.49 -4.51 5.47
CA ASN A 65 -1.66 -4.40 4.03
C ASN A 65 -2.23 -5.70 3.47
N VAL A 66 -3.43 -5.65 2.89
CA VAL A 66 -4.07 -6.82 2.27
C VAL A 66 -3.52 -7.01 0.85
N ALA A 67 -2.47 -7.83 0.76
CA ALA A 67 -1.82 -8.19 -0.50
C ALA A 67 -2.61 -9.30 -1.21
N SER A 68 -1.93 -10.16 -1.96
CA SER A 68 -2.53 -11.31 -2.67
C SER A 68 -1.44 -12.31 -3.05
N GLY A 69 -1.78 -13.59 -3.25
CA GLY A 69 -0.84 -14.61 -3.76
C GLY A 69 -0.18 -14.24 -5.09
N TYR A 70 -0.82 -13.39 -5.90
CA TYR A 70 -0.28 -12.84 -7.14
C TYR A 70 1.03 -12.05 -6.96
N HIS A 71 1.38 -11.64 -5.73
CA HIS A 71 2.67 -11.02 -5.47
C HIS A 71 3.86 -11.96 -5.79
N GLU A 72 3.68 -13.27 -5.70
CA GLU A 72 4.73 -14.28 -5.89
C GLU A 72 5.22 -14.34 -7.34
N ILE A 73 4.34 -14.05 -8.29
CA ILE A 73 4.65 -14.00 -9.74
C ILE A 73 4.87 -12.55 -10.23
N GLY A 74 4.80 -11.57 -9.34
CA GLY A 74 4.97 -10.16 -9.66
C GLY A 74 6.42 -9.77 -9.94
N LYS A 75 6.59 -8.66 -10.65
CA LYS A 75 7.88 -7.99 -10.85
C LYS A 75 7.69 -6.49 -10.71
N ILE A 76 8.64 -5.81 -10.07
CA ILE A 76 8.67 -4.35 -10.07
C ILE A 76 9.40 -3.88 -11.33
N HIS A 77 8.68 -3.19 -12.21
CA HIS A 77 9.21 -2.62 -13.44
C HIS A 77 9.73 -1.21 -13.17
N PHE A 78 10.85 -1.08 -12.45
CA PHE A 78 11.37 0.24 -12.04
C PHE A 78 11.57 1.22 -13.21
N ASP A 79 12.03 0.75 -14.37
CA ASP A 79 12.25 1.59 -15.55
C ASP A 79 10.96 2.04 -16.25
N ASN A 80 9.83 1.40 -15.95
CA ASN A 80 8.51 1.73 -16.50
C ASN A 80 7.42 1.35 -15.50
N ILE A 81 7.42 2.01 -14.34
CA ILE A 81 6.53 1.64 -13.22
C ILE A 81 5.05 1.75 -13.57
N ASN A 82 4.72 2.66 -14.49
CA ASN A 82 3.36 2.90 -14.98
C ASN A 82 2.99 2.03 -16.20
N LEU A 83 3.86 1.11 -16.62
CA LEU A 83 3.60 0.18 -17.72
C LEU A 83 3.16 0.85 -19.04
N LYS A 84 3.67 2.06 -19.32
CA LYS A 84 3.31 2.86 -20.51
C LYS A 84 3.84 2.26 -21.80
N ASN A 85 3.40 2.83 -22.93
CA ASN A 85 3.85 2.51 -24.29
C ASN A 85 3.50 1.07 -24.73
N GLY A 86 2.27 0.63 -24.47
CA GLY A 86 1.79 -0.70 -24.85
C GLY A 86 2.33 -1.83 -23.97
N ALA A 87 3.00 -1.51 -22.85
CA ALA A 87 3.49 -2.49 -21.89
C ALA A 87 2.46 -2.88 -20.82
N TYR A 88 1.26 -2.27 -20.88
CA TYR A 88 0.17 -2.53 -19.96
C TYR A 88 -0.41 -3.92 -20.20
N ASP A 89 -0.49 -4.68 -19.12
CA ASP A 89 -1.24 -5.91 -19.02
C ASP A 89 -1.96 -5.88 -17.66
N PRO A 90 -3.29 -6.11 -17.60
CA PRO A 90 -4.05 -5.95 -16.37
C PRO A 90 -3.58 -6.85 -15.22
N GLU A 91 -3.17 -8.08 -15.53
CA GLU A 91 -2.67 -9.02 -14.52
C GLU A 91 -1.28 -8.60 -14.03
N LYS A 92 -0.38 -8.27 -14.94
CA LYS A 92 0.96 -7.75 -14.64
C LYS A 92 0.92 -6.50 -13.75
N ALA A 93 0.04 -5.54 -14.06
CA ALA A 93 -0.17 -4.35 -13.25
C ALA A 93 -0.60 -4.70 -11.81
N TYR A 94 -1.56 -5.63 -11.69
CA TYR A 94 -2.01 -6.12 -10.40
C TYR A 94 -0.89 -6.83 -9.61
N CYS A 95 -0.19 -7.77 -10.22
CA CYS A 95 0.92 -8.51 -9.60
C CYS A 95 2.02 -7.56 -9.12
N GLN A 96 2.37 -6.56 -9.93
CA GLN A 96 3.31 -5.50 -9.53
C GLN A 96 2.80 -4.75 -8.28
N SER A 97 1.52 -4.35 -8.27
CA SER A 97 0.94 -3.63 -7.14
C SER A 97 0.98 -4.46 -5.84
N LYS A 98 0.67 -5.76 -5.91
CA LYS A 98 0.66 -6.66 -4.76
C LYS A 98 2.06 -7.00 -4.27
N LEU A 99 3.03 -7.15 -5.18
CA LEU A 99 4.45 -7.25 -4.81
C LEU A 99 4.96 -5.98 -4.12
N ALA A 100 4.60 -4.80 -4.64
CA ALA A 100 5.01 -3.53 -4.05
C ALA A 100 4.47 -3.36 -2.62
N MET A 101 3.23 -3.79 -2.34
CA MET A 101 2.68 -3.82 -0.98
C MET A 101 3.53 -4.68 -0.03
N VAL A 102 3.93 -5.88 -0.45
CA VAL A 102 4.75 -6.80 0.38
C VAL A 102 6.15 -6.23 0.62
N LEU A 103 6.80 -5.72 -0.43
CA LEU A 103 8.13 -5.11 -0.32
C LEU A 103 8.12 -3.88 0.59
N CYS A 104 7.15 -2.99 0.41
CA CYS A 104 7.03 -1.79 1.24
C CYS A 104 6.63 -2.10 2.68
N THR A 105 5.83 -3.14 2.91
CA THR A 105 5.56 -3.64 4.27
C THR A 105 6.85 -4.05 4.96
N ARG A 106 7.68 -4.87 4.29
CA ARG A 106 8.96 -5.32 4.83
C ARG A 106 9.89 -4.15 5.13
N GLU A 107 9.98 -3.19 4.20
CA GLU A 107 10.81 -2.00 4.39
C GLU A 107 10.29 -1.09 5.51
N MET A 108 8.98 -0.90 5.61
CA MET A 108 8.37 -0.13 6.69
C MET A 108 8.60 -0.79 8.05
N ALA A 109 8.41 -2.11 8.16
CA ALA A 109 8.73 -2.86 9.38
C ALA A 109 10.22 -2.71 9.76
N ARG A 110 11.14 -2.78 8.79
CA ARG A 110 12.57 -2.55 9.01
C ARG A 110 12.86 -1.13 9.52
N ARG A 111 12.23 -0.11 8.94
CA ARG A 111 12.42 1.31 9.33
C ARG A 111 11.83 1.63 10.70
N LEU A 112 10.67 1.05 11.04
CA LEU A 112 10.05 1.21 12.35
C LEU A 112 10.91 0.59 13.45
N GLY A 113 11.60 -0.51 13.16
CA GLY A 113 12.47 -1.19 14.11
C GLY A 113 11.71 -2.02 15.15
N THR A 114 12.46 -2.79 15.93
CA THR A 114 11.90 -3.74 16.91
C THR A 114 11.25 -3.05 18.10
N GLU A 115 11.74 -1.87 18.47
CA GLU A 115 11.27 -1.11 19.64
C GLU A 115 10.04 -0.23 19.36
N SER A 116 9.68 -0.04 18.09
CA SER A 116 8.49 0.75 17.74
C SER A 116 7.20 0.09 18.26
N ASN A 117 6.30 0.89 18.82
CA ASN A 117 4.93 0.50 19.20
C ASN A 117 4.03 0.24 17.98
N VAL A 118 4.41 0.74 16.80
CA VAL A 118 3.75 0.45 15.52
C VAL A 118 4.41 -0.76 14.86
N LYS A 119 3.62 -1.77 14.47
CA LYS A 119 4.05 -2.93 13.68
C LYS A 119 3.36 -2.94 12.31
N CYS A 120 4.07 -3.36 11.27
CA CYS A 120 3.56 -3.38 9.90
C CYS A 120 3.59 -4.81 9.34
N TYR A 121 2.47 -5.27 8.80
CA TYR A 121 2.26 -6.61 8.30
C TYR A 121 1.61 -6.61 6.93
N ALA A 122 1.86 -7.66 6.17
CA ALA A 122 1.17 -7.97 4.92
C ALA A 122 0.53 -9.34 5.07
N LEU A 123 -0.65 -9.52 4.48
CA LEU A 123 -1.31 -10.81 4.43
C LEU A 123 -1.84 -11.09 3.01
N ASN A 124 -1.89 -12.37 2.66
CA ASN A 124 -2.66 -12.89 1.54
C ASN A 124 -3.91 -13.57 2.11
N PRO A 125 -5.15 -13.16 1.76
CA PRO A 125 -6.36 -13.77 2.29
C PRO A 125 -6.75 -15.11 1.63
N GLY A 126 -6.12 -15.48 0.51
CA GLY A 126 -6.45 -16.68 -0.27
C GLY A 126 -5.96 -16.55 -1.70
#